data_AF-A0AAV8C7R6-F1
#
_entry.id   AF-A0AAV8C7R6-F1
#
_cell.length_a   1.000
_cell.length_b   1.000
_cell.length_c   1.000
_cell.angle_alpha   90.00
_cell.angle_beta   90.00
_cell.angle_gamma   90.00
#
_symmetry.space_group_name_H-M   'P 1'
#
loop_
_entity.id
_entity.type
_entity.pdbx_description
1 polymer ?
#
loop_
_entity_poly.entity_id
_entity_poly.type
_entity_poly.pdbx_seq_one_letter_code
_entity_poly.pdbx_strand_id
1 'polypeptide(L)'
;MEAMATRSLRRRLLEFHLQASHHLQLRPIVKYTSLSFFLDRFMPSLQRGSFTEKMQGGNCKSWLLEHLRESNLQLFVLISIWISSKIHDSQSLSVRSLKALSDKIISDQHFTSRDFSDAEFIFLEVIGYDIGTSKIVFLHLEDLFIQLRGLSKLGEIIEMDTCMEIMDLLYEEDTSSLFLTSFDSLAASILVSAYLISVPKQQWEFPLLPWVKFITLHEEQDIMRFVGCILSHVLKAEEIRHQN
;
A
#
# COMPACT_ATOMS: atom_id res chain seq x y z
N MET A 1 16.82 19.28 -3.08
CA MET A 1 15.66 20.08 -2.65
C MET A 1 14.36 19.52 -3.25
N GLU A 2 14.31 19.27 -4.57
CA GLU A 2 13.16 18.65 -5.26
C GLU A 2 12.82 17.23 -4.74
N ALA A 3 13.81 16.35 -4.54
CA ALA A 3 13.59 15.02 -3.95
C ALA A 3 13.04 15.05 -2.51
N MET A 4 13.41 16.05 -1.70
CA MET A 4 12.86 16.22 -0.35
C MET A 4 11.42 16.71 -0.38
N ALA A 5 11.08 17.61 -1.30
CA ALA A 5 9.70 18.04 -1.52
C ALA A 5 8.81 16.87 -1.98
N THR A 6 9.30 16.04 -2.91
CA THR A 6 8.58 14.85 -3.38
C THR A 6 8.37 13.82 -2.26
N ARG A 7 9.38 13.58 -1.42
CA ARG A 7 9.24 12.71 -0.23
C ARG A 7 8.24 13.25 0.78
N SER A 8 8.25 14.56 1.02
CA SER A 8 7.28 15.21 1.92
C SER A 8 5.84 15.13 1.39
N LEU A 9 5.64 15.17 0.07
CA LEU A 9 4.33 15.01 -0.56
C LEU A 9 3.85 13.55 -0.52
N ARG A 10 4.72 12.59 -0.87
CA ARG A 10 4.41 11.15 -0.78
C ARG A 10 3.93 10.77 0.62
N ARG A 11 4.65 11.22 1.65
CA ARG A 11 4.29 10.97 3.05
C ARG A 11 2.93 11.54 3.41
N ARG A 12 2.64 12.81 3.05
CA ARG A 12 1.32 13.42 3.31
C ARG A 12 0.17 12.70 2.60
N LEU A 13 0.41 12.21 1.38
CA LEU A 13 -0.59 11.42 0.65
C LEU A 13 -0.78 10.02 1.25
N LEU A 14 0.27 9.41 1.80
CA LEU A 14 0.16 8.17 2.55
C LEU A 14 -0.61 8.39 3.87
N GLU A 15 -0.28 9.43 4.64
CA GLU A 15 -1.01 9.80 5.86
C GLU A 15 -2.50 10.04 5.56
N PHE A 16 -2.80 10.75 4.47
CA PHE A 16 -4.16 10.93 3.96
C PHE A 16 -4.83 9.61 3.61
N HIS A 17 -4.13 8.70 2.92
CA HIS A 17 -4.64 7.36 2.59
C HIS A 17 -4.97 6.56 3.84
N LEU A 18 -4.07 6.51 4.82
CA LEU A 18 -4.28 5.81 6.09
C LEU A 18 -5.46 6.40 6.87
N GLN A 19 -5.58 7.73 6.92
CA GLN A 19 -6.71 8.42 7.54
C GLN A 19 -8.04 8.09 6.82
N ALA A 20 -8.05 8.10 5.48
CA ALA A 20 -9.22 7.73 4.69
C ALA A 20 -9.60 6.26 4.90
N SER A 21 -8.60 5.37 4.94
CA SER A 21 -8.77 3.94 5.19
C SER A 21 -9.45 3.67 6.53
N HIS A 22 -9.01 4.37 7.57
CA HIS A 22 -9.63 4.29 8.90
C HIS A 22 -11.08 4.82 8.89
N HIS A 23 -11.33 5.98 8.27
CA HIS A 23 -12.69 6.56 8.21
C HIS A 23 -13.68 5.69 7.42
N LEU A 24 -13.22 5.02 6.37
CA LEU A 24 -14.03 4.14 5.53
C LEU A 24 -14.07 2.70 6.06
N GLN A 25 -13.33 2.39 7.14
CA GLN A 25 -13.20 1.05 7.72
C GLN A 25 -12.84 0.00 6.66
N LEU A 26 -11.83 0.32 5.84
CA LEU A 26 -11.43 -0.56 4.75
C LEU A 26 -10.91 -1.89 5.27
N ARG A 27 -11.26 -2.98 4.57
CA ARG A 27 -10.60 -4.27 4.78
C ARG A 27 -9.12 -4.16 4.37
N PRO A 28 -8.21 -4.91 5.02
CA PRO A 28 -6.79 -4.86 4.71
C PRO A 28 -6.46 -5.02 3.21
N ILE A 29 -7.12 -5.97 2.53
CA ILE A 29 -6.94 -6.18 1.09
C ILE A 29 -7.29 -4.94 0.27
N VAL A 30 -8.35 -4.21 0.63
CA VAL A 30 -8.75 -2.98 -0.08
C VAL A 30 -7.73 -1.86 0.17
N LYS A 31 -7.26 -1.74 1.41
CA LYS A 31 -6.22 -0.77 1.80
C LYS A 31 -4.93 -1.00 1.00
N TYR A 32 -4.36 -2.20 1.03
CA TYR A 32 -3.06 -2.44 0.40
C TYR A 32 -3.13 -2.52 -1.14
N THR A 33 -4.25 -2.97 -1.70
CA THR A 33 -4.46 -2.88 -3.15
C THR A 33 -4.53 -1.43 -3.62
N SER A 34 -5.26 -0.57 -2.90
CA SER A 34 -5.34 0.85 -3.24
C SER A 34 -4.02 1.62 -3.04
N LEU A 35 -3.23 1.27 -2.01
CA LEU A 35 -1.86 1.76 -1.84
C LEU A 35 -0.98 1.36 -3.03
N SER A 36 -1.03 0.09 -3.45
CA SER A 36 -0.23 -0.37 -4.59
C SER A 36 -0.62 0.33 -5.89
N PHE A 37 -1.93 0.47 -6.15
CA PHE A 37 -2.39 1.21 -7.34
C PHE A 37 -1.94 2.67 -7.32
N PHE A 38 -1.99 3.35 -6.17
CA PHE A 38 -1.64 4.76 -6.10
C PHE A 38 -0.13 4.99 -6.06
N LEU A 39 0.56 4.44 -5.07
CA LEU A 39 1.97 4.75 -4.78
C LEU A 39 2.94 4.01 -5.71
N ASP A 40 2.60 2.80 -6.15
CA ASP A 40 3.53 1.95 -6.91
C ASP A 40 3.26 2.02 -8.42
N ARG A 41 2.04 2.38 -8.84
CA ARG A 41 1.65 2.43 -10.27
C ARG A 41 1.34 3.86 -10.73
N PHE A 42 0.34 4.50 -10.15
CA PHE A 42 -0.16 5.80 -10.61
C PHE A 42 0.90 6.91 -10.46
N MET A 43 1.45 7.09 -9.25
CA MET A 43 2.44 8.13 -8.96
C MET A 43 3.71 8.00 -9.84
N PRO A 44 4.34 6.82 -9.99
CA PRO A 44 5.47 6.66 -10.91
C PRO A 44 5.10 6.89 -12.38
N SER A 45 3.88 6.54 -12.80
CA SER A 45 3.43 6.79 -14.18
C SER A 45 3.26 8.28 -14.50
N LEU A 46 2.80 9.08 -13.53
CA LEU A 46 2.76 10.55 -13.68
C LEU A 46 4.17 11.15 -13.80
N GLN A 47 5.13 10.66 -13.00
CA GLN A 47 6.50 11.19 -12.97
C GLN A 47 7.32 10.85 -14.22
N ARG A 48 7.00 9.75 -14.93
CA ARG A 48 7.72 9.33 -16.15
C ARG A 48 7.52 10.25 -17.36
N GLY A 49 6.74 11.34 -17.25
CA GLY A 49 6.66 12.45 -18.22
C GLY A 49 5.96 12.14 -19.55
N SER A 50 6.04 10.89 -20.04
CA SER A 50 5.44 10.44 -21.30
C SER A 50 3.90 10.53 -21.30
N PHE A 51 3.26 10.48 -20.13
CA PHE A 51 1.80 10.51 -20.03
C PHE A 51 1.23 11.92 -20.21
N THR A 52 1.87 12.92 -19.60
CA THR A 52 1.55 14.34 -19.79
C THR A 52 1.70 14.78 -21.25
N GLU A 53 2.72 14.31 -21.96
CA GLU A 53 2.91 14.62 -23.38
C GLU A 53 1.86 13.94 -24.28
N LYS A 54 1.51 12.67 -24.00
CA LYS A 54 0.46 11.94 -24.75
C LYS A 54 -0.94 12.54 -24.56
N MET A 55 -1.29 13.00 -23.36
CA MET A 55 -2.56 13.70 -23.13
C MET A 55 -2.56 15.14 -23.64
N GLN A 56 -1.41 15.83 -23.68
CA GLN A 56 -1.33 17.19 -24.24
C GLN A 56 -1.51 17.21 -25.77
N GLY A 57 -1.15 16.14 -26.48
CA GLY A 57 -1.41 15.97 -27.92
C GLY A 57 -2.78 15.36 -28.28
N GLY A 58 -3.51 14.82 -27.30
CA GLY A 58 -4.83 14.21 -27.45
C GLY A 58 -5.97 15.12 -26.95
N ASN A 59 -7.20 14.76 -27.31
CA ASN A 59 -8.43 15.52 -26.98
C ASN A 59 -8.84 15.45 -25.49
N CYS A 60 -7.97 14.96 -24.60
CA CYS A 60 -8.28 14.67 -23.20
C CYS A 60 -7.39 15.51 -22.27
N LYS A 61 -7.57 16.83 -22.31
CA LYS A 61 -7.00 17.74 -21.32
C LYS A 61 -7.96 17.83 -20.14
N SER A 62 -7.71 17.03 -19.10
CA SER A 62 -8.46 17.16 -17.85
C SER A 62 -7.76 18.12 -16.91
N TRP A 63 -8.51 19.09 -16.39
CA TRP A 63 -8.06 20.05 -15.38
C TRP A 63 -7.49 19.37 -14.12
N LEU A 64 -7.90 18.12 -13.85
CA LEU A 64 -7.40 17.29 -12.76
C LEU A 64 -5.91 16.93 -12.89
N LEU A 65 -5.35 16.96 -14.10
CA LEU A 65 -3.93 16.70 -14.37
C LEU A 65 -3.14 17.96 -14.76
N GLU A 66 -3.82 19.04 -15.18
CA GLU A 66 -3.16 20.27 -15.64
C GLU A 66 -2.36 20.97 -14.53
N HIS A 67 -2.87 20.92 -13.30
CA HIS A 67 -2.18 21.44 -12.11
C HIS A 67 -2.33 20.42 -10.99
N LEU A 68 -1.41 19.46 -10.89
CA LEU A 68 -1.40 18.43 -9.85
C LEU A 68 -1.16 19.02 -8.45
N ARG A 69 -2.18 19.66 -7.88
CA ARG A 69 -2.19 20.10 -6.48
C ARG A 69 -2.35 18.90 -5.57
N GLU A 70 -2.04 19.09 -4.30
CA GLU A 70 -2.19 18.06 -3.29
C GLU A 70 -3.65 17.57 -3.19
N SER A 71 -4.64 18.45 -3.28
CA SER A 71 -6.07 18.08 -3.34
C SER A 71 -6.44 17.21 -4.53
N ASN A 72 -5.86 17.45 -5.71
CA ASN A 72 -6.06 16.58 -6.87
C ASN A 72 -5.48 15.18 -6.61
N LEU A 73 -4.29 15.10 -6.01
CA LEU A 73 -3.66 13.82 -5.67
C LEU A 73 -4.42 13.09 -4.57
N GLN A 74 -4.97 13.82 -3.58
CA GLN A 74 -5.86 13.27 -2.55
C GLN A 74 -7.16 12.72 -3.17
N LEU A 75 -7.74 13.39 -4.18
CA LEU A 75 -8.84 12.80 -4.95
C LEU A 75 -8.41 11.48 -5.59
N PHE A 76 -7.24 11.42 -6.25
CA PHE A 76 -6.74 10.18 -6.85
C PHE A 76 -6.45 9.07 -5.83
N VAL A 77 -6.09 9.41 -4.59
CA VAL A 77 -6.04 8.45 -3.46
C VAL A 77 -7.43 7.87 -3.18
N LEU A 78 -8.48 8.70 -3.10
CA LEU A 78 -9.84 8.22 -2.90
C LEU A 78 -10.34 7.37 -4.09
N ILE A 79 -9.91 7.70 -5.31
CA ILE A 79 -10.20 6.90 -6.51
C ILE A 79 -9.50 5.55 -6.48
N SER A 80 -8.24 5.46 -6.04
CA SER A 80 -7.56 4.17 -5.91
C SER A 80 -8.25 3.27 -4.87
N ILE A 81 -8.72 3.85 -3.75
CA ILE A 81 -9.57 3.18 -2.76
C ILE A 81 -10.88 2.70 -3.40
N TRP A 82 -11.52 3.57 -4.20
CA TRP A 82 -12.78 3.22 -4.85
C TRP A 82 -12.63 2.04 -5.81
N ILE A 83 -11.65 2.09 -6.71
CA ILE A 83 -11.35 1.00 -7.66
C ILE A 83 -11.03 -0.28 -6.88
N SER A 84 -10.21 -0.19 -5.83
CA SER A 84 -9.87 -1.36 -5.02
C SER A 84 -11.10 -1.98 -4.35
N SER A 85 -12.03 -1.17 -3.83
CA SER A 85 -13.30 -1.66 -3.27
C SER A 85 -14.15 -2.36 -4.31
N LYS A 86 -14.17 -1.88 -5.57
CA LYS A 86 -14.89 -2.55 -6.68
C LYS A 86 -14.31 -3.92 -7.02
N ILE A 87 -13.01 -4.13 -6.82
CA ILE A 87 -12.34 -5.41 -7.09
C ILE A 87 -12.61 -6.42 -5.99
N HIS A 88 -12.53 -6.01 -4.72
CA HIS A 88 -12.50 -6.95 -3.61
C HIS A 88 -13.80 -7.05 -2.82
N ASP A 89 -14.59 -5.98 -2.71
CA ASP A 89 -15.82 -5.98 -1.92
C ASP A 89 -17.02 -6.45 -2.74
N SER A 90 -17.89 -7.26 -2.13
CA SER A 90 -19.19 -7.63 -2.73
C SER A 90 -20.10 -6.41 -2.91
N GLN A 91 -19.97 -5.41 -2.04
CA GLN A 91 -20.61 -4.11 -2.15
C GLN A 91 -19.54 -3.04 -2.10
N SER A 92 -19.12 -2.56 -3.28
CA SER A 92 -18.12 -1.51 -3.41
C SER A 92 -18.57 -0.21 -2.75
N LEU A 93 -17.61 0.64 -2.37
CA LEU A 93 -17.90 1.97 -1.86
C LEU A 93 -18.70 2.81 -2.87
N SER A 94 -19.59 3.65 -2.34
CA SER A 94 -20.37 4.56 -3.17
C SER A 94 -19.61 5.86 -3.43
N VAL A 95 -19.87 6.50 -4.58
CA VAL A 95 -19.40 7.87 -4.84
C VAL A 95 -19.88 8.83 -3.75
N ARG A 96 -21.07 8.60 -3.20
CA ARG A 96 -21.64 9.43 -2.13
C ARG A 96 -20.80 9.38 -0.86
N SER A 97 -20.35 8.20 -0.43
CA SER A 97 -19.52 8.04 0.77
C SER A 97 -18.13 8.63 0.56
N LEU A 98 -17.53 8.43 -0.62
CA LEU A 98 -16.24 9.02 -0.97
C LEU A 98 -16.29 10.54 -1.05
N LYS A 99 -17.35 11.09 -1.66
CA LYS A 99 -17.58 12.53 -1.72
C LYS A 99 -17.83 13.13 -0.32
N ALA A 100 -18.64 12.49 0.50
CA ALA A 100 -18.89 12.95 1.87
C ALA A 100 -17.59 12.96 2.70
N LEU A 101 -16.72 11.97 2.49
CA LEU A 101 -15.40 11.96 3.09
C LEU A 101 -14.54 13.10 2.52
N SER A 102 -14.44 13.24 1.19
CA SER A 102 -13.61 14.29 0.56
C SER A 102 -14.01 15.68 1.04
N ASP A 103 -15.32 15.97 1.12
CA ASP A 103 -15.83 17.25 1.62
C ASP A 103 -15.45 17.52 3.08
N LYS A 104 -15.17 16.46 3.86
CA LYS A 104 -14.75 16.55 5.27
C LYS A 104 -13.23 16.72 5.42
N ILE A 105 -12.44 16.01 4.62
CA ILE A 105 -10.99 15.90 4.83
C ILE A 105 -10.14 16.73 3.86
N ILE A 106 -10.65 17.06 2.67
CA ILE A 106 -9.97 17.93 1.69
C ILE A 106 -10.50 19.34 1.89
N SER A 107 -9.70 20.23 2.47
CA SER A 107 -10.13 21.56 2.87
C SER A 107 -10.08 22.63 1.77
N ASP A 108 -9.25 22.42 0.75
CA ASP A 108 -8.90 23.43 -0.26
C ASP A 108 -9.68 23.28 -1.57
N GLN A 109 -10.36 22.15 -1.80
CA GLN A 109 -11.14 21.89 -3.00
C GLN A 109 -12.35 20.99 -2.72
N HIS A 110 -13.52 21.41 -3.21
CA HIS A 110 -14.71 20.55 -3.25
C HIS A 110 -14.84 19.88 -4.62
N PHE A 111 -14.99 18.56 -4.61
CA PHE A 111 -15.18 17.76 -5.82
C PHE A 111 -16.64 17.37 -5.99
N THR A 112 -17.13 17.42 -7.22
CA THR A 112 -18.45 16.97 -7.62
C THR A 112 -18.44 15.47 -7.92
N SER A 113 -19.60 14.83 -7.96
CA SER A 113 -19.68 13.41 -8.36
C SER A 113 -19.16 13.17 -9.78
N ARG A 114 -19.25 14.16 -10.68
CA ARG A 114 -18.67 14.09 -12.03
C ARG A 114 -17.15 14.03 -11.96
N ASP A 115 -16.53 14.84 -11.11
CA ASP A 115 -15.07 14.85 -10.93
C ASP A 115 -14.55 13.49 -10.45
N PHE A 116 -15.31 12.77 -9.61
CA PHE A 116 -14.97 11.40 -9.22
C PHE A 116 -15.00 10.43 -10.40
N SER A 117 -16.02 10.51 -11.26
CA SER A 117 -16.11 9.66 -12.47
C SER A 117 -15.00 9.99 -13.47
N ASP A 118 -14.71 11.27 -13.68
CA ASP A 118 -13.64 11.71 -14.58
C ASP A 118 -12.27 11.27 -14.03
N ALA A 119 -12.06 11.42 -12.70
CA ALA A 119 -10.84 10.98 -12.04
C ALA A 119 -10.67 9.46 -12.08
N GLU A 120 -11.73 8.66 -11.97
CA GLU A 120 -11.67 7.21 -12.16
C GLU A 120 -11.18 6.86 -13.56
N PHE A 121 -11.77 7.46 -14.59
CA PHE A 121 -11.36 7.22 -15.97
C PHE A 121 -9.88 7.58 -16.19
N ILE A 122 -9.48 8.78 -15.75
CA ILE A 122 -8.09 9.25 -15.85
C ILE A 122 -7.14 8.32 -15.09
N PHE A 123 -7.51 7.88 -13.89
CA PHE A 123 -6.69 6.98 -13.08
C PHE A 123 -6.39 5.70 -13.84
N LEU A 124 -7.43 5.07 -14.39
CA LEU A 124 -7.31 3.84 -15.18
C LEU A 124 -6.45 4.05 -16.43
N GLU A 125 -6.61 5.17 -17.13
CA GLU A 125 -5.75 5.50 -18.28
C GLU A 125 -4.28 5.65 -17.88
N VAL A 126 -3.99 6.37 -16.78
CA VAL A 126 -2.61 6.59 -16.28
C VAL A 126 -1.91 5.28 -15.91
N ILE A 127 -2.63 4.33 -15.31
CA ILE A 127 -2.09 3.00 -15.00
C ILE A 127 -2.17 2.02 -16.18
N GLY A 128 -2.60 2.48 -17.37
CA GLY A 128 -2.72 1.64 -18.56
C GLY A 128 -3.71 0.49 -18.40
N TYR A 129 -4.76 0.69 -17.59
CA TYR A 129 -5.77 -0.31 -17.22
C TYR A 129 -5.19 -1.57 -16.52
N ASP A 130 -3.94 -1.51 -16.01
CA ASP A 130 -3.35 -2.60 -15.22
C ASP A 130 -3.92 -2.63 -13.80
N ILE A 131 -5.12 -3.18 -13.68
CA ILE A 131 -5.81 -3.44 -12.40
C ILE A 131 -5.47 -4.83 -11.83
N GLY A 132 -4.45 -5.52 -12.36
CA GLY A 132 -4.07 -6.85 -11.91
C GLY A 132 -3.58 -6.85 -10.46
N THR A 133 -4.08 -7.77 -9.65
CA THR A 133 -3.79 -7.84 -8.21
C THR A 133 -2.66 -8.79 -7.83
N SER A 134 -2.14 -9.59 -8.77
CA SER A 134 -1.07 -10.57 -8.51
C SER A 134 0.25 -9.96 -8.00
N LYS A 135 0.43 -8.65 -8.16
CA LYS A 135 1.60 -7.87 -7.73
C LYS A 135 1.35 -7.11 -6.43
N ILE A 136 0.56 -7.67 -5.52
CA ILE A 136 0.18 -7.02 -4.26
C ILE A 136 0.71 -7.87 -3.11
N VAL A 137 1.69 -7.33 -2.38
CA VAL A 137 2.37 -8.04 -1.26
C VAL A 137 1.38 -8.60 -0.25
N PHE A 138 0.33 -7.84 0.07
CA PHE A 138 -0.64 -8.26 1.08
C PHE A 138 -1.36 -9.57 0.72
N LEU A 139 -1.64 -9.84 -0.55
CA LEU A 139 -2.28 -11.10 -0.96
C LEU A 139 -1.37 -12.30 -0.66
N HIS A 140 -0.09 -12.20 -1.03
CA HIS A 140 0.89 -13.24 -0.75
C HIS A 140 1.12 -13.42 0.75
N LEU A 141 1.11 -12.32 1.50
CA LEU A 141 1.22 -12.33 2.96
C LEU A 141 0.01 -12.98 3.62
N GLU A 142 -1.20 -12.65 3.17
CA GLU A 142 -2.45 -13.23 3.65
C GLU A 142 -2.49 -14.75 3.37
N ASP A 143 -2.10 -15.17 2.17
CA ASP A 143 -2.01 -16.59 1.81
C ASP A 143 -1.01 -17.35 2.69
N LEU A 144 0.19 -16.80 2.91
CA LEU A 144 1.17 -17.39 3.83
C LEU A 144 0.63 -17.45 5.26
N PHE A 145 -0.03 -16.40 5.72
CA PHE A 145 -0.58 -16.32 7.06
C PHE A 145 -1.70 -17.35 7.30
N ILE A 146 -2.61 -17.52 6.34
CA ILE A 146 -3.66 -18.53 6.37
C ILE A 146 -3.04 -19.95 6.42
N GLN A 147 -2.04 -20.20 5.59
CA GLN A 147 -1.33 -21.49 5.59
C GLN A 147 -0.63 -21.76 6.93
N LEU A 148 0.05 -20.77 7.51
CA LEU A 148 0.72 -20.92 8.80
C LEU A 148 -0.27 -21.27 9.91
N ARG A 149 -1.44 -20.60 9.95
CA ARG A 149 -2.52 -20.91 10.89
C ARG A 149 -3.06 -22.32 10.72
N GLY A 150 -3.10 -22.84 9.50
CA GLY A 150 -3.48 -24.23 9.24
C GLY A 150 -2.44 -25.26 9.69
N LEU A 151 -1.16 -24.87 9.81
CA LEU A 151 -0.04 -25.78 10.08
C LEU A 151 0.48 -25.73 11.52
N SER A 152 0.30 -24.61 12.23
CA SER A 152 0.92 -24.39 13.53
C SER A 152 0.05 -23.53 14.45
N LYS A 153 0.02 -23.91 15.74
CA LYS A 153 -0.57 -23.08 16.81
C LYS A 153 0.11 -21.71 16.95
N LEU A 154 1.36 -21.57 16.47
CA LEU A 154 2.04 -20.27 16.45
C LEU A 154 1.35 -19.27 15.52
N GLY A 155 0.61 -19.74 14.51
CA GLY A 155 -0.22 -18.87 13.67
C GLY A 155 -1.36 -18.19 14.45
N GLU A 156 -1.74 -18.72 15.63
CA GLU A 156 -2.70 -18.07 16.53
C GLU A 156 -2.05 -16.96 17.37
N ILE A 157 -0.73 -17.03 17.59
CA ILE A 157 0.03 -16.03 18.36
C ILE A 157 0.35 -14.81 17.51
N ILE A 158 0.69 -15.02 16.22
CA ILE A 158 0.95 -13.91 15.31
C ILE A 158 -0.39 -13.28 14.92
N GLU A 159 -0.54 -11.99 15.22
CA GLU A 159 -1.68 -11.21 14.79
C GLU A 159 -1.42 -10.62 13.40
N MET A 160 -2.45 -10.59 12.56
CA MET A 160 -2.36 -9.95 11.23
C MET A 160 -2.07 -8.46 11.38
N ASP A 161 -2.53 -7.84 12.45
CA ASP A 161 -2.30 -6.42 12.72
C ASP A 161 -0.80 -6.10 12.84
N THR A 162 0.01 -6.97 13.45
CA THR A 162 1.47 -6.81 13.48
C THR A 162 2.08 -6.82 12.06
N CYS A 163 1.62 -7.73 11.21
CA CYS A 163 2.03 -7.77 9.81
C CYS A 163 1.63 -6.49 9.05
N MET A 164 0.45 -5.95 9.36
CA MET A 164 -0.05 -4.71 8.77
C MET A 164 0.73 -3.48 9.23
N GLU A 165 1.08 -3.38 10.51
CA GLU A 165 1.92 -2.30 11.03
C GLU A 165 3.30 -2.27 10.34
N ILE A 166 3.89 -3.45 10.11
CA ILE A 166 5.13 -3.58 9.33
C ILE A 166 4.92 -3.09 7.90
N MET A 167 3.82 -3.47 7.25
CA MET A 167 3.52 -3.02 5.88
C MET A 167 3.34 -1.50 5.79
N ASP A 168 2.64 -0.88 6.74
CA ASP A 168 2.46 0.57 6.79
C ASP A 168 3.81 1.29 6.91
N LEU A 169 4.67 0.80 7.81
CA LEU A 169 6.03 1.31 7.99
C LEU A 169 6.90 1.17 6.72
N LEU A 170 6.75 0.07 5.97
CA LEU A 170 7.42 -0.10 4.69
C LEU A 170 6.92 0.90 3.63
N TYR A 171 5.63 1.23 3.62
CA TYR A 171 5.11 2.27 2.73
C TYR A 171 5.62 3.68 3.08
N GLU A 172 5.86 3.96 4.37
CA GLU A 172 6.38 5.24 4.88
C GLU A 172 7.84 5.51 4.47
N GLU A 173 8.72 4.51 4.59
CA GLU A 173 10.18 4.68 4.50
C GLU A 173 10.73 4.82 3.07
N ASP A 174 9.87 5.08 2.07
CA ASP A 174 10.23 5.12 0.64
C ASP A 174 11.09 3.90 0.26
N THR A 175 10.78 2.72 0.82
CA THR A 175 11.44 1.46 0.49
C THR A 175 10.98 0.93 -0.87
N SER A 176 10.79 1.84 -1.83
CA SER A 176 10.45 1.57 -3.22
C SER A 176 11.42 0.55 -3.84
N SER A 177 12.68 0.49 -3.36
CA SER A 177 13.65 -0.55 -3.76
C SER A 177 13.32 -1.96 -3.25
N LEU A 178 12.63 -2.10 -2.11
CA LEU A 178 12.18 -3.39 -1.58
C LEU A 178 10.96 -3.90 -2.36
N PHE A 179 10.07 -3.02 -2.77
CA PHE A 179 8.91 -3.37 -3.61
C PHE A 179 9.26 -3.65 -5.08
N LEU A 180 10.48 -3.32 -5.52
CA LEU A 180 11.03 -3.74 -6.82
C LEU A 180 11.51 -5.21 -6.82
N THR A 181 11.43 -5.89 -5.69
CA THR A 181 11.86 -7.30 -5.52
C THR A 181 10.66 -8.25 -5.59
N SER A 182 10.89 -9.56 -5.41
CA SER A 182 9.82 -10.55 -5.45
C SER A 182 8.80 -10.32 -4.34
N PHE A 183 7.52 -10.13 -4.70
CA PHE A 183 6.42 -9.93 -3.76
C PHE A 183 6.30 -11.06 -2.74
N ASP A 184 6.59 -12.31 -3.15
CA ASP A 184 6.57 -13.49 -2.29
C ASP A 184 7.66 -13.42 -1.22
N SER A 185 8.86 -12.99 -1.62
CA SER A 185 10.00 -12.85 -0.70
C SER A 185 9.76 -11.75 0.31
N LEU A 186 9.20 -10.61 -0.12
CA LEU A 186 8.83 -9.53 0.79
C LEU A 186 7.72 -9.94 1.75
N ALA A 187 6.67 -10.62 1.26
CA ALA A 187 5.61 -11.16 2.10
C ALA A 187 6.14 -12.15 3.15
N ALA A 188 6.98 -13.11 2.74
CA ALA A 188 7.64 -14.03 3.66
C ALA A 188 8.48 -13.29 4.71
N SER A 189 9.21 -12.26 4.29
CA SER A 189 10.06 -11.47 5.19
C SER A 189 9.25 -10.66 6.20
N ILE A 190 8.08 -10.13 5.81
CA ILE A 190 7.14 -9.48 6.72
C ILE A 190 6.63 -10.49 7.75
N LEU A 191 6.18 -11.67 7.32
CA LEU A 191 5.70 -12.72 8.22
C LEU A 191 6.78 -13.20 9.20
N VAL A 192 8.01 -13.42 8.72
CA VAL A 192 9.15 -13.79 9.57
C VAL A 192 9.47 -12.67 10.56
N SER A 193 9.40 -11.41 10.14
CA SER A 193 9.64 -10.27 11.05
C SER A 193 8.55 -10.19 12.12
N ALA A 194 7.27 -10.31 11.75
CA ALA A 194 6.15 -10.33 12.68
C ALA A 194 6.27 -11.48 13.69
N TYR A 195 6.71 -12.66 13.25
CA TYR A 195 7.01 -13.79 14.13
C TYR A 195 8.13 -13.47 15.13
N LEU A 196 9.24 -12.90 14.67
CA LEU A 196 10.39 -12.57 15.53
C LEU A 196 10.03 -11.51 16.59
N ILE A 197 9.10 -10.60 16.27
CA ILE A 197 8.60 -9.57 17.18
C ILE A 197 7.59 -10.16 18.18
N SER A 198 6.66 -10.99 17.69
CA SER A 198 5.47 -11.39 18.47
C SER A 198 5.68 -12.67 19.30
N VAL A 199 6.54 -13.59 18.84
CA VAL A 199 6.67 -14.92 19.44
C VAL A 199 7.88 -14.97 20.39
N PRO A 200 7.69 -15.28 21.69
CA PRO A 200 8.80 -15.45 22.62
C PRO A 200 9.77 -16.53 22.16
N LYS A 201 11.08 -16.29 22.31
CA LYS A 201 12.14 -17.22 21.86
C LYS A 201 11.98 -18.65 22.39
N GLN A 202 11.39 -18.80 23.58
CA GLN A 202 11.14 -20.11 24.20
C GLN A 202 10.08 -20.94 23.47
N GLN A 203 9.26 -20.32 22.62
CA GLN A 203 8.18 -20.95 21.86
C GLN A 203 8.54 -21.13 20.38
N TRP A 204 9.81 -20.98 20.01
CA TRP A 204 10.26 -21.12 18.62
C TRP A 204 10.40 -22.57 18.19
N GLU A 205 9.26 -23.29 18.16
CA GLU A 205 9.21 -24.71 17.83
C GLU A 205 8.97 -24.97 16.34
N PHE A 206 8.38 -24.01 15.60
CA PHE A 206 8.10 -24.15 14.17
C PHE A 206 9.28 -23.67 13.32
N PRO A 207 9.74 -24.46 12.33
CA PRO A 207 10.83 -24.07 11.44
C PRO A 207 10.34 -23.07 10.38
N LEU A 208 10.02 -21.84 10.81
CA LEU A 208 9.39 -20.82 9.97
C LEU A 208 10.23 -20.48 8.74
N LEU A 209 11.54 -20.26 8.91
CA LEU A 209 12.43 -19.87 7.81
C LEU A 209 12.57 -20.97 6.73
N PRO A 210 12.85 -22.25 7.08
CA PRO A 210 12.79 -23.35 6.12
C PRO A 210 11.42 -23.50 5.45
N TRP A 211 10.32 -23.29 6.19
CA TRP A 211 8.97 -23.40 5.65
C TRP A 211 8.66 -22.29 4.62
N VAL A 212 8.98 -21.02 4.91
CA VAL A 212 8.77 -19.94 3.93
C VAL A 212 9.67 -20.11 2.70
N LYS A 213 10.90 -20.61 2.86
CA LYS A 213 11.73 -21.01 1.71
C LYS A 213 11.06 -22.09 0.87
N PHE A 214 10.50 -23.12 1.50
CA PHE A 214 9.80 -24.18 0.79
C PHE A 214 8.60 -23.68 0.00
N ILE A 215 7.77 -22.81 0.59
CA ILE A 215 6.55 -22.30 -0.06
C ILE A 215 6.87 -21.28 -1.15
N THR A 216 7.78 -20.36 -0.89
CA THR A 216 8.08 -19.26 -1.82
C THR A 216 9.16 -19.60 -2.83
N LEU A 217 9.93 -20.68 -2.63
CA LEU A 217 11.11 -21.07 -3.42
C LEU A 217 12.23 -20.02 -3.43
N HIS A 218 12.23 -19.06 -2.51
CA HIS A 218 13.28 -18.05 -2.38
C HIS A 218 14.38 -18.52 -1.42
N GLU A 219 15.61 -18.07 -1.67
CA GLU A 219 16.73 -18.40 -0.79
C GLU A 219 16.59 -17.71 0.57
N GLU A 220 16.93 -18.43 1.63
CA GLU A 220 16.82 -17.91 3.00
C GLU A 220 17.66 -16.65 3.19
N GLN A 221 18.79 -16.52 2.48
CA GLN A 221 19.66 -15.36 2.56
C GLN A 221 18.96 -14.08 2.07
N ASP A 222 18.14 -14.17 1.01
CA ASP A 222 17.40 -13.03 0.48
C ASP A 222 16.28 -12.62 1.43
N ILE A 223 15.55 -13.60 1.98
CA ILE A 223 14.51 -13.38 3.00
C ILE A 223 15.13 -12.72 4.24
N MET A 224 16.24 -13.26 4.75
CA MET A 224 16.89 -12.73 5.94
C MET A 224 17.46 -11.32 5.74
N ARG A 225 17.90 -10.99 4.52
CA ARG A 225 18.30 -9.63 4.18
C ARG A 225 17.15 -8.65 4.35
N PHE A 226 15.95 -8.99 3.86
CA PHE A 226 14.77 -8.15 4.02
C PHE A 226 14.28 -8.10 5.46
N VAL A 227 14.31 -9.20 6.20
CA VAL A 227 14.01 -9.23 7.64
C VAL A 227 14.93 -8.26 8.38
N GLY A 228 16.25 -8.28 8.10
CA GLY A 228 17.20 -7.35 8.69
C GLY A 228 16.86 -5.88 8.38
N CYS A 229 16.47 -5.58 7.14
CA CYS A 229 15.99 -4.25 6.77
C CYS A 229 14.73 -3.85 7.56
N ILE A 230 13.70 -4.71 7.55
CA ILE A 230 12.43 -4.47 8.25
C ILE A 230 12.67 -4.18 9.73
N LEU A 231 13.37 -5.07 10.43
CA LEU A 231 13.64 -4.92 11.87
C LEU A 231 14.44 -3.64 12.16
N SER A 232 15.36 -3.25 11.28
CA SER A 232 16.08 -1.99 11.45
C SER A 232 15.18 -0.75 11.37
N HIS A 233 14.11 -0.79 10.56
CA HIS A 233 13.13 0.28 10.48
C HIS A 233 12.17 0.26 11.66
N VAL A 234 11.72 -0.92 12.09
CA VAL A 234 10.86 -1.08 13.28
C VAL A 234 11.55 -0.52 14.53
N LEU A 235 12.81 -0.88 14.76
CA LEU A 235 13.58 -0.38 15.92
C LEU A 235 13.76 1.15 15.89
N LYS A 236 14.03 1.74 14.72
CA LYS A 236 14.11 3.20 14.57
C LYS A 236 12.78 3.88 14.86
N ALA A 237 11.67 3.29 14.42
CA ALA A 237 10.34 3.83 14.68
C ALA A 237 10.00 3.81 16.17
N GLU A 238 10.39 2.76 16.91
CA GLU A 238 10.23 2.68 18.36
C GLU A 238 11.05 3.73 19.10
N GLU A 239 12.32 3.93 18.72
CA GLU A 239 13.18 4.97 19.32
C GLU A 239 12.56 6.38 19.19
N ILE A 240 11.98 6.70 18.03
CA ILE A 240 11.29 7.98 17.78
C ILE A 240 10.02 8.10 18.62
N ARG A 241 9.26 7.02 18.80
CA ARG A 241 8.04 7.01 19.63
C ARG A 241 8.34 7.19 21.13
N HIS A 242 9.51 6.75 21.60
CA HIS A 242 9.92 6.91 23.00
C HIS A 242 10.55 8.28 23.33
N GLN A 243 10.85 9.10 22.32
CA GLN A 243 11.43 10.45 22.49
C GLN A 243 10.38 11.57 22.42
N ASN A 244 9.13 11.27 22.04
CA ASN A 244 8.00 12.20 21.97
C ASN A 244 6.98 11.92 23.08
#